data_AF-A0A1Y4IZG0-F1
#
_entry.id   AF-A0A1Y4IZG0-F1
#
_cell.length_a   1.000
_cell.length_b   1.000
_cell.length_c   1.000
_cell.angle_alpha   90.00
_cell.angle_beta   90.00
_cell.angle_gamma   90.00
#
_symmetry.space_group_name_H-M   'P 1'
#
loop_
_entity.id
_entity.type
_entity.pdbx_description
1 polymer ?
#
loop_
_entity_poly.entity_id
_entity_poly.type
_entity_poly.pdbx_seq_one_letter_code
_entity_poly.pdbx_strand_id
1 'polypeptide(L)'
;MVEFAFYRDVYGGDSVPEGEFRSYARDASAHLERYKRIYRVTDTAENSEQMALCAMIDALYYFDWARNGGAAASVSVGSVSSSRAQGAQPDLSPAAQNRELYRCAQLYLDIYRGTERGW
;
A
#
# COMPACT_ATOMS: atom_id res chain seq x y z
N MET A 1 9.27 10.16 -6.46
CA MET A 1 9.14 9.91 -5.02
C MET A 1 8.25 11.00 -4.44
N VAL A 2 7.36 10.65 -3.52
CA VAL A 2 6.44 11.59 -2.87
C VAL A 2 7.05 12.14 -1.58
N GLU A 3 6.75 13.40 -1.26
CA GLU A 3 7.23 14.07 -0.03
C GLU A 3 6.26 13.85 1.14
N PHE A 4 6.77 13.87 2.37
CA PHE A 4 5.96 13.64 3.57
C PHE A 4 4.84 14.67 3.74
N ALA A 5 5.10 15.93 3.37
CA ALA A 5 4.08 16.98 3.40
C ALA A 5 2.88 16.64 2.49
N PHE A 6 3.11 16.06 1.31
CA PHE A 6 2.02 15.61 0.45
C PHE A 6 1.25 14.45 1.08
N TYR A 7 1.96 13.46 1.63
CA TYR A 7 1.34 12.32 2.31
C TYR A 7 0.42 12.77 3.45
N ARG A 8 0.87 13.71 4.29
CA ARG A 8 0.09 14.21 5.42
C ARG A 8 -1.02 15.18 5.00
N ASP A 9 -0.70 16.19 4.21
CA ASP A 9 -1.58 17.36 4.00
C ASP A 9 -2.55 17.17 2.82
N VAL A 10 -2.16 16.40 1.80
CA VAL A 10 -2.97 16.21 0.59
C VAL A 10 -3.60 14.82 0.56
N TYR A 11 -2.81 13.78 0.80
CA TYR A 11 -3.31 12.40 0.84
C TYR A 11 -4.07 12.10 2.14
N GLY A 12 -3.71 12.75 3.25
CA GLY A 12 -4.36 12.58 4.55
C GLY A 12 -3.87 11.37 5.35
N GLY A 13 -2.65 10.89 5.06
CA GLY A 13 -2.05 9.74 5.73
C GLY A 13 -1.51 10.09 7.12
N ASP A 14 -1.73 9.18 8.07
CA ASP A 14 -1.34 9.31 9.48
C ASP A 14 -0.63 8.07 10.03
N SER A 15 -0.49 7.02 9.22
CA SER A 15 -0.04 5.71 9.66
C SER A 15 1.49 5.60 9.74
N VAL A 16 2.21 6.24 8.81
CA VAL A 16 3.67 6.15 8.70
C VAL A 16 4.36 7.30 9.45
N PRO A 17 5.25 7.02 10.42
CA PRO A 17 6.03 8.07 11.09
C PRO A 17 6.96 8.81 10.12
N GLU A 18 7.08 10.14 10.28
CA GLU A 18 7.90 11.00 9.41
C GLU A 18 9.36 10.51 9.28
N GLY A 19 9.96 10.05 10.38
CA GLY A 19 11.34 9.54 10.40
C GLY A 19 11.55 8.26 9.58
N GLU A 20 10.49 7.49 9.33
CA GLU A 20 10.53 6.26 8.54
C GLU A 20 10.00 6.46 7.12
N PHE A 21 9.21 7.51 6.89
CA PHE A 21 8.50 7.74 5.64
C PHE A 21 9.41 7.64 4.40
N ARG A 22 10.62 8.19 4.47
CA ARG A 22 11.55 8.23 3.34
C ARG A 22 11.94 6.84 2.83
N SER A 23 12.10 5.84 3.71
CA SER A 23 12.45 4.48 3.25
C SER A 23 11.28 3.85 2.51
N TYR A 24 10.07 3.97 3.04
CA TYR A 24 8.87 3.46 2.38
C TYR A 24 8.57 4.20 1.08
N ALA A 25 8.77 5.52 1.02
CA ALA A 25 8.59 6.30 -0.20
C ALA A 25 9.55 5.87 -1.32
N ARG A 26 10.81 5.55 -0.97
CA ARG A 26 11.78 4.98 -1.91
C ARG A 26 11.31 3.62 -2.43
N ASP A 27 10.88 2.75 -1.54
CA ASP A 27 10.51 1.37 -1.89
C ASP A 27 9.21 1.35 -2.72
N ALA A 28 8.20 2.13 -2.35
CA ALA A 28 6.99 2.34 -3.14
C ALA A 28 7.31 2.89 -4.54
N SER A 29 8.23 3.86 -4.64
CA SER A 29 8.68 4.40 -5.93
C SER A 29 9.31 3.30 -6.80
N ALA A 30 10.17 2.44 -6.23
CA ALA A 30 10.78 1.34 -6.97
C ALA A 30 9.75 0.32 -7.49
N HIS A 31 8.71 0.04 -6.70
CA HIS A 31 7.60 -0.82 -7.13
C HIS A 31 6.79 -0.19 -8.27
N LEU A 32 6.47 1.11 -8.19
CA LEU A 32 5.72 1.78 -9.23
C LEU A 32 6.53 1.90 -10.54
N GLU A 33 7.83 2.20 -10.45
CA GLU A 33 8.73 2.19 -11.61
C GLU A 33 8.82 0.81 -12.27
N ARG A 34 8.78 -0.26 -11.47
CA ARG A 34 8.66 -1.62 -12.02
C ARG A 34 7.33 -1.82 -12.76
N TYR A 35 6.21 -1.30 -12.24
CA TYR A 35 4.92 -1.38 -12.95
C TYR A 35 4.95 -0.62 -14.26
N LYS A 36 5.45 0.62 -14.30
CA LYS A 36 5.62 1.41 -15.53
C LYS A 36 6.49 0.72 -16.58
N ARG A 37 7.45 -0.10 -16.17
CA ARG A 37 8.32 -0.87 -17.09
C ARG A 37 7.61 -2.07 -17.73
N ILE A 38 6.64 -2.68 -17.05
CA ILE A 38 6.01 -3.95 -17.49
C ILE A 38 4.54 -3.80 -17.90
N TYR A 39 3.93 -2.65 -17.59
CA TYR A 39 2.54 -2.31 -17.87
C TYR A 39 2.46 -0.91 -18.47
N ARG A 40 1.35 -0.62 -19.16
CA ARG A 40 0.96 0.76 -19.40
C ARG A 40 0.29 1.30 -18.14
N VAL A 41 0.80 2.43 -17.64
CA VAL A 41 0.31 3.12 -16.45
C VAL A 41 -0.12 4.51 -16.89
N THR A 42 -1.38 4.88 -16.63
CA THR A 42 -1.93 6.19 -16.97
C THR A 42 -2.52 6.86 -15.74
N ASP A 43 -2.26 8.15 -15.58
CA ASP A 43 -2.87 8.96 -14.53
C ASP A 43 -4.36 9.18 -14.83
N THR A 44 -5.21 9.06 -13.81
CA THR A 44 -6.66 9.23 -13.95
C THR A 44 -7.14 10.65 -13.60
N ALA A 45 -6.33 11.37 -12.83
CA ALA A 45 -6.56 12.73 -12.33
C ALA A 45 -5.24 13.41 -11.90
N GLU A 46 -5.32 14.68 -11.53
CA GLU A 46 -4.19 15.39 -10.91
C GLU A 46 -3.66 14.64 -9.68
N ASN A 47 -2.33 14.60 -9.53
CA ASN A 47 -1.62 13.93 -8.45
C ASN A 47 -1.86 12.41 -8.31
N SER A 48 -2.47 11.75 -9.30
CA SER A 48 -2.76 10.30 -9.25
C SER A 48 -1.56 9.44 -8.88
N GLU A 49 -0.40 9.71 -9.49
CA GLU A 49 0.83 9.00 -9.16
C GLU A 49 1.26 9.19 -7.70
N GLN A 50 1.15 10.41 -7.17
CA GLN A 50 1.51 10.71 -5.78
C GLN A 50 0.53 10.04 -4.80
N MET A 51 -0.77 10.03 -5.12
CA MET A 51 -1.79 9.32 -4.35
C MET A 51 -1.56 7.80 -4.35
N ALA A 52 -1.20 7.23 -5.51
CA ALA A 52 -0.82 5.81 -5.62
C ALA A 52 0.40 5.48 -4.77
N LEU A 53 1.44 6.32 -4.81
CA LEU A 53 2.63 6.13 -3.98
C LEU A 53 2.29 6.18 -2.49
N CYS A 54 1.44 7.10 -2.05
CA CYS A 54 1.00 7.18 -0.66
C CYS A 54 0.25 5.91 -0.20
N ALA A 55 -0.70 5.42 -1.01
CA ALA A 55 -1.41 4.17 -0.70
C ALA A 55 -0.49 2.94 -0.68
N MET A 56 0.54 2.93 -1.52
CA MET A 56 1.57 1.89 -1.51
C MET A 56 2.47 2.00 -0.26
N ILE A 57 2.78 3.22 0.19
CA ILE A 57 3.54 3.47 1.43
C ILE A 57 2.79 2.92 2.65
N ASP A 58 1.50 3.22 2.79
CA ASP A 58 0.68 2.67 3.88
C ASP A 58 0.64 1.14 3.85
N ALA A 59 0.50 0.55 2.67
CA ALA A 59 0.53 -0.90 2.53
C ALA A 59 1.88 -1.48 2.95
N LEU A 60 3.01 -0.94 2.48
CA LEU A 60 4.34 -1.39 2.88
C LEU A 60 4.52 -1.32 4.40
N TYR A 61 4.16 -0.19 5.00
CA TYR A 61 4.24 0.00 6.44
C TYR A 61 3.36 -1.00 7.20
N TYR A 62 2.12 -1.19 6.77
CA TYR A 62 1.21 -2.17 7.38
C TYR A 62 1.78 -3.59 7.36
N PHE A 63 2.35 -4.04 6.22
CA PHE A 63 2.93 -5.38 6.13
C PHE A 63 4.13 -5.54 7.07
N ASP A 64 4.99 -4.54 7.18
CA ASP A 64 6.15 -4.60 8.07
C ASP A 64 5.74 -4.52 9.54
N TRP A 65 4.80 -3.63 9.89
CA TRP A 65 4.20 -3.57 11.23
C TRP A 65 3.52 -4.88 11.63
N ALA A 66 2.73 -5.48 10.73
CA ALA A 66 2.05 -6.74 10.97
C ALA A 66 3.03 -7.91 11.14
N ARG A 67 4.10 -7.98 10.34
CA ARG A 67 5.18 -8.98 10.46
C ARG A 67 5.94 -8.85 11.78
N ASN A 68 6.09 -7.63 12.28
CA ASN A 68 6.73 -7.35 13.56
C ASN A 68 5.78 -7.55 14.77
N GLY A 69 4.64 -8.20 14.58
CA GLY A 69 3.72 -8.58 15.66
C GLY A 69 2.63 -7.55 15.97
N GLY A 70 2.56 -6.45 15.23
CA GLY A 70 1.52 -5.44 15.41
C GLY A 70 0.10 -6.00 15.27
N ALA A 71 -0.12 -6.91 14.33
CA ALA A 71 -1.41 -7.56 14.11
C ALA A 71 -1.84 -8.51 15.26
N ALA A 72 -0.89 -9.02 16.05
CA ALA A 72 -1.16 -9.85 17.22
C ALA A 72 -1.41 -9.02 18.50
N ALA A 73 -0.87 -7.81 18.57
CA ALA A 73 -1.08 -6.90 19.70
C ALA A 73 -2.49 -6.27 19.70
N SER A 74 -3.08 -6.02 18.52
CA SER A 74 -4.44 -5.45 18.39
C SER A 74 -5.55 -6.42 18.80
N VAL A 75 -5.29 -7.74 18.82
CA VAL A 75 -6.27 -8.78 19.23
C VAL A 75 -6.22 -9.11 20.72
N SER A 76 -5.30 -8.53 21.51
CA SER A 76 -5.19 -8.78 22.96
C SER A 76 -6.07 -7.86 23.83
N VAL A 77 -6.84 -6.93 23.25
CA VAL A 77 -7.76 -6.07 24.00
C VAL A 77 -9.19 -6.59 23.85
N GLY A 78 -9.53 -7.59 24.66
CA GLY A 78 -10.92 -8.02 24.79
C GLY A 78 -11.06 -9.50 25.07
N SER A 79 -11.08 -9.85 26.35
CA SER A 79 -11.60 -11.14 26.83
C SER A 79 -13.07 -11.28 26.42
N VAL A 80 -13.32 -11.78 25.21
CA VAL A 80 -14.61 -12.38 24.84
C VAL A 80 -14.30 -13.65 24.07
N SER A 81 -14.40 -14.78 24.76
CA SER A 81 -14.37 -16.12 24.19
C SER A 81 -15.52 -16.26 23.21
N SER A 82 -15.28 -15.94 21.93
CA SER A 82 -16.14 -16.38 20.85
C SER A 82 -15.34 -17.39 20.01
N SER A 83 -15.80 -18.63 20.03
CA SER A 83 -15.36 -19.72 19.15
C SER A 83 -15.83 -19.46 17.72
N ARG A 84 -15.56 -18.27 17.19
CA ARG A 84 -15.56 -18.01 15.75
C ARG A 84 -14.16 -18.44 15.30
N ALA A 85 -14.09 -19.58 14.61
CA ALA A 85 -12.89 -20.21 14.05
C ALA A 85 -11.64 -19.33 14.17
N GLN A 86 -10.68 -19.74 15.01
CA GLN A 86 -9.36 -19.09 15.20
C GLN A 86 -9.00 -18.28 13.97
N GLY A 87 -9.24 -16.96 14.04
CA GLY A 87 -9.35 -16.10 12.87
C GLY A 87 -8.11 -16.29 12.01
N ALA A 88 -8.32 -16.66 10.74
CA ALA A 88 -7.23 -16.91 9.81
C ALA A 88 -6.19 -15.78 9.94
N GLN A 89 -4.95 -16.15 10.30
CA GLN A 89 -3.87 -15.18 10.39
C GLN A 89 -3.79 -14.43 9.05
N PRO A 90 -3.58 -13.10 9.07
CA PRO A 90 -3.45 -12.33 7.83
C PRO A 90 -2.33 -12.94 6.97
N ASP A 91 -2.58 -13.11 5.66
CA ASP A 91 -1.57 -13.57 4.72
C ASP A 91 -0.52 -12.46 4.53
N LEU A 92 0.61 -12.57 5.23
CA LEU A 92 1.73 -11.62 5.18
C LEU A 92 2.82 -12.02 4.18
N SER A 93 2.54 -13.00 3.31
CA SER A 93 3.51 -13.49 2.32
C SER A 93 3.94 -12.38 1.35
N PRO A 94 5.13 -12.49 0.73
CA PRO A 94 5.55 -11.56 -0.31
C PRO A 94 4.56 -11.51 -1.49
N ALA A 95 3.86 -12.62 -1.77
CA ALA A 95 2.82 -12.66 -2.79
C ALA A 95 1.61 -11.79 -2.40
N ALA A 96 1.18 -11.83 -1.13
CA ALA A 96 0.11 -10.98 -0.63
C ALA A 96 0.47 -9.50 -0.65
N GLN A 97 1.68 -9.16 -0.19
CA GLN A 97 2.19 -7.80 -0.26
C GLN A 97 2.20 -7.27 -1.70
N ASN A 98 2.72 -8.06 -2.65
CA ASN A 98 2.74 -7.67 -4.06
C ASN A 98 1.34 -7.47 -4.66
N ARG A 99 0.36 -8.30 -4.28
CA ARG A 99 -1.04 -8.12 -4.70
C ARG A 99 -1.63 -6.83 -4.13
N GLU A 100 -1.37 -6.54 -2.85
CA GLU A 100 -1.89 -5.35 -2.21
C GLU A 100 -1.27 -4.07 -2.76
N LEU A 101 0.04 -4.06 -3.00
CA LEU A 101 0.71 -2.92 -3.66
C LEU A 101 0.12 -2.63 -5.05
N TYR A 102 -0.16 -3.69 -5.81
CA TYR A 102 -0.80 -3.56 -7.11
C TYR A 102 -2.22 -3.01 -6.98
N ARG A 103 -3.00 -3.50 -6.01
CA ARG A 103 -4.35 -3.00 -5.70
C ARG A 103 -4.33 -1.52 -5.31
N CYS A 104 -3.42 -1.11 -4.42
CA CYS A 104 -3.26 0.29 -4.00
C CYS A 104 -2.91 1.20 -5.18
N ALA A 105 -2.00 0.78 -6.05
CA ALA A 105 -1.65 1.55 -7.24
C ALA A 105 -2.85 1.72 -8.19
N GLN A 106 -3.65 0.67 -8.38
CA GLN A 106 -4.84 0.70 -9.22
C GLN A 106 -6.00 1.55 -8.70
N LEU A 107 -5.97 1.99 -7.42
CA LEU A 107 -6.98 2.92 -6.91
C LEU A 107 -6.90 4.29 -7.58
N TYR A 108 -5.71 4.68 -8.03
CA TYR A 108 -5.44 6.01 -8.60
C TYR A 108 -4.90 5.97 -10.03
N LEU A 109 -4.41 4.81 -10.48
CA LEU A 109 -3.78 4.65 -11.79
C LEU A 109 -4.48 3.58 -12.62
N ASP A 110 -4.66 3.86 -13.90
CA ASP A 110 -5.04 2.85 -14.87
C ASP A 110 -3.82 2.01 -15.24
N ILE A 111 -3.77 0.77 -14.73
CA ILE A 111 -2.68 -0.19 -14.97
C ILE A 111 -3.22 -1.38 -15.76
N TYR A 112 -2.78 -1.54 -17.01
CA TYR A 112 -3.21 -2.64 -17.87
C TYR A 112 -2.07 -3.23 -18.71
N ARG A 113 -2.25 -4.50 -19.10
CA ARG A 113 -1.27 -5.33 -19.82
C ARG A 113 -1.75 -5.49 -21.28
N GLY A 114 -1.33 -4.58 -22.18
CA GLY A 114 -1.69 -4.63 -23.60
C GLY A 114 -1.96 -3.25 -24.22
N THR A 115 -2.00 -3.17 -25.55
CA THR A 115 -2.26 -1.93 -26.30
C THR A 115 -3.76 -1.61 -26.28
N GLU A 116 -4.08 -0.50 -25.60
CA GLU A 116 -5.30 0.31 -25.73
C GLU A 116 -6.60 -0.22 -25.09
N ARG A 117 -7.15 0.61 -24.21
CA ARG A 117 -8.58 0.60 -23.88
C ARG A 117 -9.27 1.38 -25.00
N GLY A 118 -9.51 0.70 -26.12
CA GLY A 118 -10.32 1.22 -27.21
C GLY A 118 -11.71 1.57 -26.69
N TRP A 119 -12.13 2.81 -26.93
CA TRP A 119 -13.51 3.26 -26.79
C TRP A 119 -14.28 2.97 -28.07
#